data_AF-A0AA35WYF3-F1
#
_entry.id   AF-A0AA35WYF3-F1
#
_cell.length_a   1.000
_cell.length_b   1.000
_cell.length_c   1.000
_cell.angle_alpha   90.00
_cell.angle_beta   90.00
_cell.angle_gamma   90.00
#
_symmetry.space_group_name_H-M   'P 1'
#
loop_
_entity.id
_entity.type
_entity.pdbx_description
1 polymer ?
#
loop_
_entity_poly.entity_id
_entity_poly.type
_entity_poly.pdbx_seq_one_letter_code
_entity_poly.pdbx_strand_id
1 'polypeptide(L)'
;MESSGTASVCLFARSENPIGVTVMVVTTTTGTATEGMDFQHIPTTVYLSINSTPQPCIEVSLITGDGYENPETISLLVTTMNDSVTIVQNMTEITILNSDVAEIVLDSEKVTVMEGDNEVQELCFSLKNSAIDVGVGVPDALSADIELENDVLLLSANGSSNCIPVKNHSYLL
;
A
#
# COMPACT_ATOMS: atom_id res chain seq x y z
N MET A 1 1.00 -4.92 2.37
CA MET A 1 0.06 -3.81 2.59
C MET A 1 -0.27 -3.83 4.07
N GLU A 2 -0.31 -2.68 4.75
CA GLU A 2 -0.72 -2.60 6.15
C GLU A 2 -2.13 -3.21 6.37
N SER A 3 -3.05 -3.06 5.40
CA SER A 3 -4.41 -3.60 5.45
C SER A 3 -4.50 -5.12 5.38
N SER A 4 -3.38 -5.79 5.09
CA SER A 4 -3.30 -7.25 5.25
C SER A 4 -3.32 -7.67 6.73
N GLY A 5 -3.06 -6.73 7.66
CA GLY A 5 -3.02 -6.95 9.10
C GLY A 5 -1.80 -7.70 9.61
N THR A 6 -1.20 -8.56 8.77
CA THR A 6 0.02 -9.30 9.11
C THR A 6 0.99 -9.43 7.95
N ALA A 7 2.27 -9.59 8.28
CA ALA A 7 3.33 -10.05 7.41
C ALA A 7 4.05 -11.23 8.07
N SER A 8 4.52 -12.21 7.28
CA SER A 8 5.15 -13.42 7.80
C SER A 8 6.55 -13.62 7.23
N VAL A 9 7.50 -13.97 8.10
CA VAL A 9 8.88 -14.31 7.73
C VAL A 9 9.21 -15.71 8.22
N CYS A 10 9.30 -16.67 7.29
CA CYS A 10 9.57 -18.06 7.63
C CYS A 10 11.05 -18.39 7.73
N LEU A 11 11.41 -19.17 8.74
CA LEU A 11 12.78 -19.58 9.03
C LEU A 11 13.04 -20.98 8.45
N PHE A 12 14.16 -21.12 7.76
CA PHE A 12 14.57 -22.39 7.15
C PHE A 12 15.88 -22.86 7.77
N ALA A 13 15.85 -24.05 8.39
CA ALA A 13 17.04 -24.75 8.84
C ALA A 13 17.10 -26.14 8.23
N ARG A 14 18.28 -26.51 7.72
CA ARG A 14 18.56 -27.83 7.16
C ARG A 14 19.82 -28.41 7.77
N SER A 15 19.80 -29.70 8.08
CA SER A 15 20.99 -30.47 8.46
C SER A 15 20.82 -31.94 8.06
N GLU A 16 21.89 -32.57 7.61
CA GLU A 16 21.96 -34.03 7.39
C GLU A 16 22.04 -34.81 8.71
N ASN A 17 22.46 -34.15 9.80
CA ASN A 17 22.50 -34.70 11.14
C ASN A 17 21.84 -33.71 12.13
N PRO A 18 20.51 -33.73 12.26
CA PRO A 18 19.78 -32.74 13.05
C PRO A 18 20.08 -32.90 14.55
N ILE A 19 20.52 -31.80 15.17
CA ILE A 19 20.94 -31.74 16.58
C ILE A 19 19.80 -31.39 17.55
N GLY A 20 18.55 -31.28 17.05
CA GLY A 20 17.37 -30.92 17.83
C GLY A 20 16.88 -29.49 17.57
N VAL A 21 16.29 -28.85 18.59
CA VAL A 21 15.73 -27.50 18.54
C VAL A 21 16.82 -26.47 18.87
N THR A 22 16.93 -25.41 18.06
CA THR A 22 17.79 -24.25 18.35
C THR A 22 16.94 -23.03 18.70
N VAL A 23 17.41 -22.23 19.65
CA VAL A 23 16.83 -20.92 19.96
C VAL A 23 17.47 -19.87 19.07
N MET A 24 16.63 -19.15 18.34
CA MET A 24 17.00 -17.99 17.54
C MET A 24 16.51 -16.74 18.28
N VAL A 25 17.34 -15.71 18.31
CA VAL A 25 17.00 -14.38 18.83
C VAL A 25 16.69 -13.49 17.64
N VAL A 26 15.53 -12.82 17.69
CA VAL A 26 15.06 -11.89 16.66
C VAL A 26 15.14 -10.48 17.23
N THR A 27 15.69 -9.56 16.46
CA THR A 27 15.82 -8.15 16.83
C THR A 27 15.44 -7.26 15.65
N THR A 28 14.73 -6.17 15.93
CA THR A 28 14.57 -5.06 14.99
C THR A 28 15.80 -4.17 15.10
N THR A 29 16.36 -3.73 13.97
CA THR A 29 17.67 -3.03 13.97
C THR A 29 17.67 -1.73 13.20
N THR A 30 17.11 -1.74 11.99
CA THR A 30 17.01 -0.59 11.10
C THR A 30 15.65 -0.59 10.43
N GLY A 31 15.15 0.59 10.09
CA GLY A 31 13.82 0.73 9.50
C GLY A 31 13.34 2.16 9.61
N THR A 32 12.36 2.52 8.78
CA THR A 32 11.61 3.76 8.93
C THR A 32 10.32 3.54 9.71
N ALA A 33 9.80 2.30 9.71
CA ALA A 33 8.63 1.91 10.49
C ALA A 33 8.95 1.88 11.99
N THR A 34 8.02 2.38 12.78
CA THR A 34 8.08 2.56 14.22
C THR A 34 7.18 1.56 14.94
N GLU A 35 7.75 0.82 15.89
CA GLU A 35 7.00 -0.10 16.75
C GLU A 35 5.95 0.68 17.57
N GLY A 36 4.72 0.18 17.59
CA GLY A 36 3.58 0.80 18.25
C GLY A 36 2.84 1.84 17.41
N MET A 37 3.38 2.25 16.26
CA MET A 37 2.68 3.06 15.26
C MET A 37 2.36 2.24 14.01
N ASP A 38 3.35 1.55 13.45
CA ASP A 38 3.21 0.89 12.13
C ASP A 38 3.14 -0.65 12.26
N PHE A 39 3.67 -1.18 13.35
CA PHE A 39 3.59 -2.61 13.69
C PHE A 39 3.62 -2.85 15.19
N GLN A 40 3.07 -3.98 15.64
CA GLN A 40 3.13 -4.38 17.06
C GLN A 40 4.48 -4.99 17.42
N HIS A 41 4.78 -5.04 18.72
CA HIS A 41 5.99 -5.67 19.23
C HIS A 41 6.21 -7.08 18.67
N ILE A 42 7.39 -7.31 18.11
CA ILE A 42 7.79 -8.61 17.54
C ILE A 42 8.49 -9.42 18.63
N PRO A 43 8.07 -10.68 18.90
CA PRO A 43 8.73 -11.51 19.90
C PRO A 43 10.23 -11.69 19.62
N THR A 44 11.05 -11.50 20.65
CA THR A 44 12.52 -11.53 20.53
C THR A 44 13.13 -12.92 20.43
N THR A 45 12.35 -14.00 20.63
CA THR A 45 12.87 -15.37 20.61
C THR A 45 11.96 -16.31 19.84
N VAL A 46 12.55 -17.13 18.97
CA VAL A 46 11.87 -18.17 18.20
C VAL A 46 12.59 -19.49 18.37
N TYR A 47 11.83 -20.57 18.54
CA TYR A 47 12.36 -21.92 18.60
C TYR A 47 12.30 -22.55 17.22
N LEU A 48 13.46 -22.95 16.70
CA LEU A 48 13.61 -23.53 15.37
C LEU A 48 13.97 -25.00 15.48
N SER A 49 13.06 -25.86 15.02
CA SER A 49 13.33 -27.28 14.82
C SER A 49 13.99 -27.48 13.46
N ILE A 50 15.15 -28.13 13.44
CA ILE A 50 15.87 -28.41 12.18
C ILE A 50 15.02 -29.36 11.31
N ASN A 51 14.94 -29.09 10.00
CA ASN A 51 14.15 -29.86 9.03
C ASN A 51 12.63 -29.89 9.32
N SER A 52 12.08 -28.92 10.06
CA SER A 52 10.65 -28.87 10.38
C SER A 52 9.75 -28.65 9.15
N THR A 53 8.59 -29.31 9.15
CA THR A 53 7.50 -29.09 8.21
C THR A 53 6.15 -29.05 8.94
N PRO A 54 5.38 -27.96 8.90
CA PRO A 54 5.71 -26.68 8.24
C PRO A 54 6.88 -25.94 8.91
N GLN A 55 7.48 -24.99 8.20
CA GLN A 55 8.52 -24.13 8.77
C GLN A 55 7.91 -23.18 9.82
N PRO A 56 8.63 -22.88 10.92
CA PRO A 56 8.21 -21.83 11.83
C PRO A 56 8.38 -20.47 11.15
N CYS A 57 7.40 -19.59 11.35
CA CYS A 57 7.43 -18.24 10.83
C CYS A 57 7.27 -17.22 11.96
N ILE A 58 7.91 -16.07 11.78
CA ILE A 58 7.74 -14.88 12.59
C ILE A 58 6.55 -14.13 12.01
N GLU A 59 5.48 -14.02 12.77
CA GLU A 59 4.33 -13.19 12.42
C GLU A 59 4.55 -11.78 12.94
N VAL A 60 4.53 -10.82 12.02
CA VAL A 60 4.59 -9.38 12.30
C VAL A 60 3.19 -8.82 12.13
N SER A 61 2.59 -8.37 13.22
CA SER A 61 1.26 -7.73 13.16
C SER A 61 1.43 -6.28 12.76
N LEU A 62 0.80 -5.89 11.65
CA LEU A 62 0.84 -4.52 11.12
C LEU A 62 -0.29 -3.72 11.78
N ILE A 63 -0.05 -2.44 12.03
CA ILE A 63 -1.06 -1.50 12.48
C ILE A 63 -1.55 -0.77 11.23
N THR A 64 -2.86 -0.59 11.10
CA THR A 64 -3.48 0.12 9.97
C THR A 64 -3.92 1.50 10.43
N GLY A 65 -3.54 2.52 9.68
CA GLY A 65 -3.97 3.91 9.87
C GLY A 65 -5.19 4.30 9.01
N ASP A 66 -5.51 5.59 9.02
CA ASP A 66 -6.47 6.25 8.11
C ASP A 66 -5.84 7.42 7.31
N GLY A 67 -4.52 7.57 7.39
CA GLY A 67 -3.75 8.67 6.81
C GLY A 67 -2.70 8.19 5.83
N TYR A 68 -2.47 8.96 4.76
CA TYR A 68 -1.44 8.57 3.78
C TYR A 68 -0.03 8.66 4.36
N GLU A 69 0.67 7.54 4.36
CA GLU A 69 2.09 7.44 4.70
C GLU A 69 2.93 6.95 3.52
N ASN A 70 4.20 7.36 3.48
CA ASN A 70 5.15 6.83 2.51
C ASN A 70 5.47 5.36 2.84
N PRO A 71 5.92 4.53 1.87
CA PRO A 71 6.37 3.18 2.16
C PRO A 71 7.45 3.16 3.25
N GLU A 72 7.28 2.26 4.21
CA GLU A 72 8.19 2.14 5.35
C GLU A 72 8.79 0.74 5.47
N THR A 73 9.90 0.61 6.19
CA THR A 73 10.59 -0.68 6.33
C THR A 73 10.82 -1.11 7.76
N ILE A 74 10.79 -2.43 7.98
CA ILE A 74 11.27 -3.13 9.17
C ILE A 74 12.42 -4.05 8.76
N SER A 75 13.61 -3.90 9.36
CA SER A 75 14.68 -4.88 9.23
C SER A 75 14.72 -5.83 10.43
N LEU A 76 14.52 -7.12 10.16
CA LEU A 76 14.65 -8.19 11.15
C LEU A 76 16.02 -8.83 11.04
N LEU A 77 16.76 -8.81 12.15
CA LEU A 77 18.03 -9.49 12.33
C LEU A 77 17.82 -10.71 13.23
N VAL A 78 18.26 -11.87 12.77
CA VAL A 78 18.23 -13.14 13.46
C VAL A 78 19.64 -13.53 13.90
N THR A 79 19.80 -13.86 15.17
CA THR A 79 21.06 -14.35 15.75
C THR A 79 20.82 -15.63 16.54
N THR A 80 21.88 -16.33 16.91
CA THR A 80 21.79 -17.50 17.79
C THR A 80 23.01 -17.56 18.69
N MET A 81 22.83 -18.15 19.87
CA MET A 81 23.91 -18.46 20.80
C MET A 81 24.43 -19.90 20.63
N ASN A 82 23.88 -20.66 19.66
CA ASN A 82 24.31 -22.02 19.37
C ASN A 82 25.46 -22.02 18.36
N ASP A 83 26.69 -22.22 18.84
CA ASP A 83 27.91 -22.24 18.01
C ASP A 83 27.91 -23.34 16.93
N SER A 84 27.04 -24.35 17.05
CA SER A 84 26.89 -25.41 16.04
C SER A 84 26.00 -25.00 14.86
N VAL A 85 25.39 -23.81 14.91
CA VAL A 85 24.52 -23.29 13.84
C VAL A 85 25.25 -22.22 13.05
N THR A 86 25.38 -22.46 11.74
CA THR A 86 25.87 -21.46 10.80
C THR A 86 24.69 -20.71 10.19
N ILE A 87 24.64 -19.40 10.38
CA ILE A 87 23.63 -18.55 9.76
C ILE A 87 24.14 -18.08 8.39
N VAL A 88 23.45 -18.50 7.33
CA VAL A 88 23.79 -18.12 5.95
C VAL A 88 23.17 -16.77 5.56
N GLN A 89 21.96 -16.50 6.04
CA GLN A 89 21.26 -15.23 5.90
C GLN A 89 20.65 -14.87 7.25
N ASN A 90 21.13 -13.79 7.84
CA ASN A 90 20.72 -13.35 9.18
C ASN A 90 19.79 -12.14 9.16
N MET A 91 19.53 -11.54 8.01
CA MET A 91 18.73 -10.32 7.91
C MET A 91 17.70 -10.45 6.79
N THR A 92 16.51 -9.91 7.05
CA THR A 92 15.48 -9.67 6.04
C THR A 92 14.84 -8.31 6.27
N GLU A 93 14.37 -7.69 5.20
CA GLU A 93 13.59 -6.46 5.25
C GLU A 93 12.13 -6.76 4.88
N ILE A 94 11.21 -6.14 5.60
CA ILE A 94 9.79 -6.11 5.28
C ILE A 94 9.46 -4.67 4.88
N THR A 95 8.87 -4.48 3.70
CA THR A 95 8.33 -3.18 3.29
C THR A 95 6.84 -3.13 3.58
N ILE A 96 6.44 -2.20 4.43
CA ILE A 96 5.04 -1.85 4.69
C ILE A 96 4.61 -0.87 3.61
N LEU A 97 3.61 -1.29 2.84
CA LEU A 97 2.95 -0.44 1.86
C LEU A 97 1.67 0.07 2.49
N ASN A 98 1.54 1.39 2.53
CA ASN A 98 0.33 2.08 2.94
C ASN A 98 -0.83 1.71 2.02
N SER A 99 -1.99 1.44 2.62
CA SER A 99 -3.23 1.15 1.90
C SER A 99 -4.11 2.38 1.72
N ASP A 100 -3.75 3.50 2.37
CA ASP A 100 -4.50 4.74 2.32
C ASP A 100 -4.17 5.62 1.10
N VAL A 101 -4.27 5.03 -0.09
CA VAL A 101 -3.96 5.68 -1.36
C VAL A 101 -5.24 5.88 -2.17
N ALA A 102 -5.58 7.13 -2.45
CA ALA A 102 -6.63 7.48 -3.41
C ALA A 102 -6.11 7.44 -4.85
N GLU A 103 -6.81 6.73 -5.73
CA GLU A 103 -6.53 6.70 -7.16
C GLU A 103 -7.67 7.38 -7.93
N ILE A 104 -7.35 8.28 -8.86
CA ILE A 104 -8.35 8.87 -9.78
C ILE A 104 -8.20 8.18 -11.14
N VAL A 105 -9.30 7.65 -11.67
CA VAL A 105 -9.32 6.94 -12.94
C VAL A 105 -10.37 7.56 -13.85
N LEU A 106 -10.04 7.67 -15.14
CA LEU A 106 -11.02 7.98 -16.18
C LEU A 106 -11.95 6.78 -16.39
N ASP A 107 -13.26 7.04 -16.41
CA ASP A 107 -14.25 5.98 -16.66
C ASP A 107 -14.22 5.50 -18.11
N SER A 108 -13.56 6.25 -19.00
CA SER A 108 -13.40 5.92 -20.41
C SER A 108 -12.05 6.39 -20.94
N GLU A 109 -11.34 5.51 -21.65
CA GLU A 109 -10.07 5.84 -22.32
C GLU A 109 -10.27 6.78 -23.52
N LYS A 110 -11.48 6.83 -24.06
CA LYS A 110 -11.84 7.63 -25.23
C LYS A 110 -13.30 8.03 -25.19
N VAL A 111 -13.57 9.30 -25.52
CA VAL A 111 -14.90 9.85 -25.81
C VAL A 111 -14.91 10.30 -27.29
N THR A 112 -16.00 10.07 -28.02
CA THR A 112 -16.11 10.43 -29.45
C THR A 112 -17.36 11.28 -29.67
N VAL A 113 -17.16 12.58 -29.87
CA VAL A 113 -18.24 13.55 -30.07
C VAL A 113 -18.55 13.68 -31.57
N MET A 114 -19.83 13.66 -31.94
CA MET A 114 -20.28 13.94 -33.30
C MET A 114 -20.72 15.40 -33.40
N GLU A 115 -20.21 16.13 -34.41
CA GLU A 115 -20.66 17.50 -34.61
C GLU A 115 -22.12 17.53 -35.08
N GLY A 116 -22.95 18.32 -34.39
CA GLY A 116 -24.35 18.53 -34.76
C GLY A 116 -25.36 17.56 -34.13
N ASP A 117 -24.90 16.59 -33.33
CA ASP A 117 -25.78 16.07 -32.28
C ASP A 117 -25.88 17.15 -31.19
N ASN A 118 -27.09 17.36 -30.67
CA ASN A 118 -27.29 18.25 -29.51
C ASN A 118 -27.12 17.44 -28.21
N GLU A 119 -26.44 16.29 -28.26
CA GLU A 119 -26.21 15.43 -27.10
C GLU A 119 -24.94 15.89 -26.38
N VAL A 120 -25.05 16.07 -25.08
CA VAL A 120 -23.90 16.36 -24.23
C VAL A 120 -23.23 15.04 -23.91
N GLN A 121 -22.01 14.83 -24.39
CA GLN A 121 -21.17 13.73 -23.90
C GLN A 121 -20.46 14.15 -22.63
N GLU A 122 -20.33 13.20 -21.71
CA GLU A 122 -19.68 13.42 -20.42
C GLU A 122 -18.35 12.68 -20.35
N LEU A 123 -17.33 13.36 -19.84
CA LEU A 123 -16.09 12.74 -19.40
C LEU A 123 -16.19 12.52 -17.89
N CYS A 124 -16.31 11.26 -17.48
CA CYS A 124 -16.46 10.90 -16.08
C CYS A 124 -15.15 10.38 -15.49
N PHE A 125 -14.95 10.69 -14.20
CA PHE A 125 -13.83 10.21 -13.40
C PHE A 125 -14.36 9.52 -12.15
N SER A 126 -13.75 8.40 -11.80
CA SER A 126 -14.04 7.67 -10.58
C SER A 126 -12.84 7.70 -9.64
N LEU A 127 -13.12 7.72 -8.34
CA LEU A 127 -12.14 7.40 -7.33
C LEU A 127 -12.08 5.89 -7.15
N LYS A 128 -10.90 5.32 -7.36
CA LYS A 128 -10.57 3.96 -6.94
C LYS A 128 -9.82 4.01 -5.62
N ASN A 129 -10.09 3.01 -4.79
CA ASN A 129 -9.40 2.78 -3.52
C ASN A 129 -9.62 3.92 -2.50
N SER A 130 -10.87 4.05 -2.04
CA SER A 130 -11.44 5.18 -1.27
C SER A 130 -10.87 5.42 0.13
N ALA A 131 -9.56 5.39 0.32
CA ALA A 131 -8.94 5.97 1.49
C ALA A 131 -8.79 7.48 1.27
N ILE A 132 -9.89 8.18 1.53
CA ILE A 132 -9.87 9.64 1.64
C ILE A 132 -9.55 9.93 3.11
N ASP A 133 -8.32 10.35 3.37
CA ASP A 133 -7.92 10.90 4.67
C ASP A 133 -8.84 12.09 5.00
N VAL A 134 -9.47 12.06 6.19
CA VAL A 134 -10.43 13.04 6.69
C VAL A 134 -9.66 14.30 7.13
N GLY A 135 -9.09 15.01 6.17
CA GLY A 135 -8.27 16.21 6.41
C GLY A 135 -8.10 17.11 5.18
N VAL A 136 -8.33 16.59 3.97
CA VAL A 136 -8.41 17.42 2.76
C VAL A 136 -9.83 17.97 2.67
N GLY A 137 -10.07 19.11 3.32
CA GLY A 137 -11.26 19.91 3.07
C GLY A 137 -11.28 20.35 1.62
N VAL A 138 -11.99 19.61 0.77
CA VAL A 138 -12.22 20.01 -0.61
C VAL A 138 -13.31 21.08 -0.59
N PRO A 139 -13.04 22.33 -1.04
CA PRO A 139 -14.02 23.40 -1.00
C PRO A 139 -15.28 22.98 -1.77
N ASP A 140 -16.44 23.22 -1.18
CA ASP A 140 -17.74 23.01 -1.81
C ASP A 140 -17.81 23.78 -3.14
N ALA A 141 -18.09 23.03 -4.21
CA ALA A 141 -18.38 23.43 -5.59
C ALA A 141 -17.20 23.80 -6.51
N LEU A 142 -17.07 23.01 -7.59
CA LEU A 142 -16.50 23.46 -8.86
C LEU A 142 -17.43 23.06 -10.01
N SER A 143 -17.97 24.07 -10.70
CA SER A 143 -18.35 23.96 -12.11
C SER A 143 -17.15 24.43 -12.93
N ALA A 144 -16.45 23.54 -13.62
CA ALA A 144 -15.36 23.90 -14.53
C ALA A 144 -15.82 23.68 -15.97
N ASP A 145 -15.84 24.76 -16.77
CA ASP A 145 -15.75 24.67 -18.23
C ASP A 145 -14.24 24.57 -18.54
N ILE A 146 -13.77 23.48 -19.17
CA ILE A 146 -12.35 23.31 -19.54
C ILE A 146 -12.14 23.99 -20.91
N GLU A 147 -11.46 25.14 -20.94
CA GLU A 147 -10.87 25.67 -22.18
C GLU A 147 -9.43 25.12 -22.32
N LEU A 148 -9.16 24.45 -23.43
CA LEU A 148 -7.98 23.61 -23.68
C LEU A 148 -6.65 24.36 -23.87
N GLU A 149 -6.45 25.51 -23.21
CA GLU A 149 -5.19 26.26 -23.38
C GLU A 149 -4.28 26.39 -22.17
N ASN A 150 -4.69 26.16 -20.90
CA ASN A 150 -3.77 26.02 -19.75
C ASN A 150 -4.45 25.76 -18.37
N ASP A 151 -5.71 25.31 -18.31
CA ASP A 151 -6.43 25.27 -17.03
C ASP A 151 -6.13 24.04 -16.15
N VAL A 152 -5.90 24.31 -14.86
CA VAL A 152 -5.71 23.30 -13.81
C VAL A 152 -7.08 22.81 -13.33
N LEU A 153 -7.33 21.51 -13.49
CA LEU A 153 -8.55 20.86 -13.03
C LEU A 153 -8.51 20.60 -11.53
N LEU A 154 -9.41 21.21 -10.75
CA LEU A 154 -9.62 20.91 -9.34
C LEU A 154 -10.87 20.04 -9.19
N LEU A 155 -10.70 18.77 -8.79
CA LEU A 155 -11.79 17.81 -8.62
C LEU A 155 -12.26 17.79 -7.16
N SER A 156 -13.57 17.93 -6.93
CA SER A 156 -14.21 17.80 -5.62
C SER A 156 -14.89 16.44 -5.49
N ALA A 157 -14.58 15.69 -4.44
CA ALA A 157 -15.13 14.37 -4.18
C ALA A 157 -16.16 14.42 -3.05
N ASN A 158 -17.37 14.90 -3.33
CA ASN A 158 -18.53 14.70 -2.46
C ASN A 158 -19.82 14.71 -3.30
N GLY A 159 -20.02 13.64 -4.07
CA GLY A 159 -21.21 13.45 -4.91
C GLY A 159 -21.05 12.28 -5.86
N SER A 160 -22.11 11.52 -6.08
CA SER A 160 -22.15 10.18 -6.69
C SER A 160 -21.79 10.06 -8.19
N SER A 161 -21.12 11.04 -8.78
CA SER A 161 -20.61 11.02 -10.17
C SER A 161 -19.85 12.32 -10.46
N ASN A 162 -18.54 12.25 -10.71
CA ASN A 162 -17.73 13.39 -11.12
C ASN A 162 -17.60 13.40 -12.65
N CYS A 163 -18.64 13.89 -13.32
CA CYS A 163 -18.71 13.96 -14.77
C CYS A 163 -18.63 15.42 -15.23
N ILE A 164 -17.79 15.69 -16.24
CA ILE A 164 -17.65 17.02 -16.85
C ILE A 164 -18.28 16.96 -18.26
N PRO A 165 -19.21 17.87 -18.59
CA PRO A 165 -19.80 17.90 -19.91
C PRO A 165 -18.78 18.39 -20.94
N VAL A 166 -18.67 17.68 -22.06
CA VAL A 166 -17.86 18.07 -23.21
C VAL A 166 -18.77 18.80 -24.19
N LYS A 167 -18.66 20.14 -24.25
CA LYS A 167 -19.38 20.95 -25.24
C LYS A 167 -18.50 21.15 -26.47
N ASN A 168 -19.08 20.97 -27.65
CA ASN A 168 -18.45 21.40 -28.89
C ASN A 168 -18.77 22.88 -29.15
N HIS A 169 -17.77 23.75 -29.20
CA HIS A 169 -17.96 25.13 -29.68
C HIS A 169 -18.15 25.09 -31.20
N SER A 170 -19.40 25.21 -31.64
CA SER A 170 -19.72 25.38 -33.06
C SER A 170 -19.12 26.69 -33.56
N TYR A 171 -17.99 26.65 -34.25
CA TYR A 171 -17.55 27.78 -35.07
C TYR A 171 -18.50 27.85 -36.27
N LEU A 172 -19.45 28.78 -36.23
CA LEU A 172 -20.24 29.19 -37.39
C LEU A 172 -19.28 29.72 -38.46
N LEU A 173 -19.07 28.96 -39.53
CA LEU A 173 -18.46 29.42 -40.79
C LEU A 173 -19.49 30.16 -41.65
#